data_AF-A0A833SKZ0-F1
#
_entry.id   AF-A0A833SKZ0-F1
#
_cell.length_a   1.000
_cell.length_b   1.000
_cell.length_c   1.000
_cell.angle_alpha   90.00
_cell.angle_beta   90.00
_cell.angle_gamma   90.00
#
_symmetry.space_group_name_H-M   'P 1'
#
loop_
_entity.id
_entity.type
_entity.pdbx_description
1 polymer ?
#
loop_
_entity_poly.entity_id
_entity_poly.type
_entity_poly.pdbx_seq_one_letter_code
_entity_poly.pdbx_strand_id
1 'polypeptide(L)'
;MAEYISSLTPCCCLVSEEIKASFRRFGSLVVDWPHKAESKSYFPPKGYAFLLFQDEASVQQLIDACIQDEEKLYLCVSSPTTKDKPVQIRPWRLSDADFVLDASMPLDPRKTVFVGGVPRPLKAVELAMIMDRLYGGVCYAGIDTDPELKYPKGAGRVAFSNQQSYIAAISARFVQLQHGDIDKRVEVKPYVLDDQMCDECQGQRCGGKFAPFFCANVTCLQKVVLFRYSTAKNRFRSKVIV
;
A
#
# COMPACT_ATOMS: atom_id res chain seq x y z
N MET A 1 6.55 16.29 8.23
CA MET A 1 6.07 15.01 7.68
C MET A 1 5.47 15.33 6.33
N ALA A 2 5.90 14.71 5.23
CA ALA A 2 5.36 15.10 3.94
C ALA A 2 3.93 14.56 3.77
N GLU A 3 3.01 15.48 3.49
CA GLU A 3 1.66 15.18 3.02
C GLU A 3 1.71 15.21 1.48
N TYR A 4 1.13 14.22 0.80
CA TYR A 4 1.42 13.99 -0.63
C TYR A 4 0.19 14.12 -1.50
N ILE A 5 0.30 14.68 -2.70
CA ILE A 5 -0.85 14.76 -3.61
C ILE A 5 -0.84 13.53 -4.53
N SER A 6 -1.81 12.65 -4.31
CA SER A 6 -1.91 11.31 -4.90
C SER A 6 -2.41 11.29 -6.34
N SER A 7 -2.94 12.38 -6.88
CA SER A 7 -3.30 12.44 -8.31
C SER A 7 -3.62 13.85 -8.77
N LEU A 8 -2.99 14.32 -9.84
CA LEU A 8 -3.45 15.43 -10.67
C LEU A 8 -4.26 14.91 -11.87
N THR A 9 -5.57 14.80 -11.78
CA THR A 9 -6.42 14.32 -12.88
C THR A 9 -7.31 15.42 -13.46
N PRO A 10 -7.49 15.53 -14.80
CA PRO A 10 -6.74 14.88 -15.88
C PRO A 10 -5.54 15.75 -16.33
N CYS A 11 -4.32 15.36 -15.98
CA CYS A 11 -3.09 16.07 -16.39
C CYS A 11 -2.65 15.82 -17.85
N CYS A 12 -3.48 15.21 -18.71
CA CYS A 12 -3.09 14.67 -20.02
C CYS A 12 -2.40 15.64 -21.01
N CYS A 13 -2.27 16.93 -20.68
CA CYS A 13 -1.63 17.95 -21.53
C CYS A 13 -0.41 18.63 -20.85
N LEU A 14 -0.10 18.30 -19.59
CA LEU A 14 0.97 18.93 -18.83
C LEU A 14 2.21 18.05 -18.79
N VAL A 15 3.38 18.63 -19.09
CA VAL A 15 4.67 17.97 -18.90
C VAL A 15 5.19 18.14 -17.47
N SER A 16 6.14 17.27 -17.07
CA SER A 16 6.81 17.33 -15.75
C SER A 16 7.20 18.74 -15.30
N GLU A 17 7.79 19.53 -16.19
CA GLU A 17 8.31 20.86 -15.87
C GLU A 17 7.20 21.90 -15.69
N GLU A 18 6.10 21.81 -16.42
CA GLU A 18 4.94 22.69 -16.26
C GLU A 18 4.22 22.42 -14.94
N ILE A 19 4.10 21.14 -14.58
CA ILE A 19 3.58 20.73 -13.27
C ILE A 19 4.49 21.30 -12.19
N LYS A 20 5.80 21.04 -12.28
CA LYS A 20 6.77 21.54 -11.29
C LYS A 20 6.71 23.06 -11.16
N ALA A 21 6.68 23.80 -12.26
CA ALA A 21 6.59 25.26 -12.26
C ALA A 21 5.30 25.76 -11.59
N SER A 22 4.16 25.12 -11.86
CA SER A 22 2.86 25.48 -11.30
C SER A 22 2.79 25.31 -9.78
N PHE A 23 3.42 24.26 -9.26
CA PHE A 23 3.36 23.92 -7.82
C PHE A 23 4.55 24.43 -7.01
N ARG A 24 5.64 24.87 -7.66
CA ARG A 24 6.83 25.41 -6.97
C ARG A 24 6.54 26.65 -6.13
N ARG A 25 5.47 27.38 -6.42
CA ARG A 25 5.01 28.53 -5.62
C ARG A 25 4.69 28.19 -4.17
N PHE A 26 4.38 26.92 -3.89
CA PHE A 26 4.06 26.44 -2.54
C PHE A 26 5.30 25.91 -1.80
N GLY A 27 6.38 25.58 -2.51
CA GLY A 27 7.61 25.06 -1.92
C GLY A 27 8.43 24.20 -2.88
N SER A 28 9.55 23.69 -2.37
CA SER A 28 10.40 22.74 -3.09
C SER A 28 9.70 21.40 -3.26
N LEU A 29 9.61 20.90 -4.49
CA LEU A 29 8.95 19.64 -4.80
C LEU A 29 9.65 18.81 -5.88
N VAL A 30 9.38 17.51 -5.83
CA VAL A 30 9.67 16.54 -6.90
C VAL A 30 8.34 16.07 -7.49
N VAL A 31 8.31 15.96 -8.83
CA VAL A 31 7.16 15.40 -9.56
C VAL A 31 7.53 13.97 -9.98
N ASP A 32 6.70 12.99 -9.65
CA ASP A 32 6.93 11.58 -9.99
C ASP A 32 5.66 10.88 -10.48
N TRP A 33 5.81 9.73 -11.13
CA TRP A 33 4.73 8.81 -11.48
C TRP A 33 5.29 7.40 -11.73
N PRO A 34 4.47 6.34 -11.70
CA PRO A 34 4.96 4.98 -11.86
C PRO A 34 5.71 4.80 -13.20
N HIS A 35 6.88 4.17 -13.16
CA HIS A 35 7.76 3.91 -14.31
C HIS A 35 8.31 5.17 -15.01
N LYS A 36 8.36 6.33 -14.34
CA LYS A 36 8.94 7.56 -14.91
C LYS A 36 10.39 7.39 -15.35
N ALA A 37 11.24 6.82 -14.49
CA ALA A 37 12.66 6.61 -14.76
C ALA A 37 12.93 5.61 -15.91
N GLU A 38 12.08 4.59 -16.04
CA GLU A 38 12.23 3.52 -17.03
C GLU A 38 11.70 3.94 -18.41
N SER A 39 10.58 4.68 -18.45
CA SER A 39 9.90 5.03 -19.70
C SER A 39 10.51 6.22 -20.43
N LYS A 40 11.34 7.05 -19.76
CA LYS A 40 11.79 8.38 -20.23
C LYS A 40 10.63 9.27 -20.73
N SER A 41 9.39 8.96 -20.35
CA SER A 41 8.24 9.75 -20.74
C SER A 41 8.25 11.06 -19.98
N TYR A 42 7.99 12.16 -20.68
CA TYR A 42 7.80 13.48 -20.06
C TYR A 42 6.35 13.69 -19.56
N PHE A 43 5.46 12.77 -19.90
CA PHE A 43 4.03 12.84 -19.63
C PHE A 43 3.56 11.68 -18.74
N PRO A 44 2.65 11.93 -17.78
CA PRO A 44 2.02 10.88 -16.99
C PRO A 44 1.03 10.07 -17.86
N PRO A 45 1.28 8.77 -18.12
CA PRO A 45 0.53 7.99 -19.11
C PRO A 45 -0.93 7.71 -18.72
N LYS A 46 -1.28 7.88 -17.44
CA LYS A 46 -2.65 7.68 -16.91
C LYS A 46 -3.31 8.99 -16.48
N GLY A 47 -2.74 10.12 -16.90
CA GLY A 47 -3.28 11.44 -16.61
C GLY A 47 -3.24 11.82 -15.13
N TYR A 48 -2.34 11.23 -14.33
CA TYR A 48 -2.05 11.62 -12.94
C TYR A 48 -0.55 11.65 -12.66
N ALA A 49 -0.12 12.59 -11.82
CA ALA A 49 1.23 12.67 -11.28
C ALA A 49 1.20 12.83 -9.75
N PHE A 50 2.32 12.51 -9.11
CA PHE A 50 2.54 12.69 -7.69
C PHE A 50 3.38 13.95 -7.46
N LEU A 51 3.00 14.72 -6.43
CA LEU A 51 3.77 15.86 -5.93
C LEU A 51 4.35 15.48 -4.57
N LEU A 52 5.68 15.53 -4.48
CA LEU A 52 6.46 15.21 -3.30
C LEU A 52 7.09 16.51 -2.78
N PHE A 53 6.45 17.15 -1.81
CA PHE A 53 7.00 18.35 -1.17
C PHE A 53 8.03 17.97 -0.10
N GLN A 54 9.05 18.81 0.07
CA GLN A 54 10.05 18.65 1.13
C GLN A 54 9.47 18.98 2.51
N ASP A 55 8.59 19.99 2.57
CA ASP A 55 8.05 20.53 3.82
C ASP A 55 6.53 20.37 3.90
N GLU A 56 6.04 19.98 5.07
CA GLU A 56 4.61 19.85 5.39
C GLU A 56 3.85 21.17 5.20
N ALA A 57 4.48 22.29 5.60
CA ALA A 57 3.91 23.62 5.43
C ALA A 57 3.62 23.96 3.95
N SER A 58 4.40 23.41 3.01
CA SER A 58 4.15 23.60 1.57
C SER A 58 2.85 22.92 1.13
N VAL A 59 2.54 21.78 1.72
CA VAL A 59 1.34 21.00 1.42
C VAL A 59 0.11 21.68 2.00
N GLN A 60 0.22 22.18 3.24
CA GLN A 60 -0.84 22.97 3.86
C GLN A 60 -1.16 24.22 3.03
N GLN A 61 -0.15 24.99 2.61
CA GLN A 61 -0.34 26.16 1.75
C GLN A 61 -1.02 25.81 0.42
N LEU A 62 -0.71 24.65 -0.14
CA LEU A 62 -1.35 24.16 -1.36
C LEU A 62 -2.81 23.76 -1.11
N ILE A 63 -3.11 23.06 -0.02
CA ILE A 63 -4.48 22.72 0.38
C ILE A 63 -5.30 23.99 0.61
N ASP A 64 -4.74 24.98 1.31
CA ASP A 64 -5.40 26.26 1.60
C ASP A 64 -5.70 27.07 0.33
N ALA A 65 -4.90 26.88 -0.72
CA ALA A 65 -5.10 27.50 -2.02
C ALA A 65 -6.03 26.71 -2.96
N CYS A 66 -6.49 25.52 -2.56
CA CYS A 66 -7.42 24.72 -3.35
C CYS A 66 -8.87 25.19 -3.22
N ILE A 67 -9.62 25.00 -4.29
CA ILE A 67 -11.08 25.12 -4.32
C ILE A 67 -11.65 23.79 -3.86
N GLN A 68 -12.46 23.79 -2.82
CA GLN A 68 -13.15 22.60 -2.32
C GLN A 68 -14.51 22.44 -3.00
N ASP A 69 -14.76 21.27 -3.57
CA ASP A 69 -16.02 20.89 -4.23
C ASP A 69 -16.31 19.40 -3.97
N GLU A 70 -17.48 19.06 -3.44
CA GLU A 70 -17.88 17.68 -3.07
C GLU A 70 -16.79 16.86 -2.34
N GLU A 71 -16.17 17.43 -1.30
CA GLU A 71 -15.04 16.85 -0.53
C GLU A 71 -13.74 16.61 -1.33
N LYS A 72 -13.70 17.05 -2.59
CA LYS A 72 -12.52 17.01 -3.44
C LYS A 72 -11.87 18.39 -3.45
N LEU A 73 -10.55 18.40 -3.52
CA LEU A 73 -9.77 19.63 -3.67
C LEU A 73 -9.40 19.79 -5.14
N TYR A 74 -9.47 21.02 -5.64
CA TYR A 74 -9.11 21.36 -7.00
C TYR A 74 -8.19 22.57 -7.02
N LEU A 75 -7.23 22.57 -7.93
CA LEU A 75 -6.41 23.73 -8.23
C LEU A 75 -6.43 23.98 -9.74
N CYS A 76 -6.59 25.23 -10.15
CA CYS A 76 -6.45 25.58 -11.56
C CYS A 76 -4.97 25.70 -11.92
N VAL A 77 -4.56 25.01 -12.98
CA VAL A 77 -3.22 25.08 -13.56
C VAL A 77 -3.31 25.48 -15.02
N SER A 78 -2.36 26.29 -15.47
CA SER A 78 -2.29 26.78 -16.85
C SER A 78 -1.01 26.29 -17.53
N SER A 79 -1.11 25.95 -18.81
CA SER A 79 -0.01 25.65 -19.71
C SER A 79 -0.03 26.60 -20.92
N PRO A 80 1.00 26.59 -21.77
CA PRO A 80 1.00 27.40 -23.00
C PRO A 80 -0.18 27.10 -23.92
N THR A 81 -0.76 25.90 -23.87
CA THR A 81 -1.85 25.44 -24.75
C THR A 81 -3.22 25.40 -24.07
N THR A 82 -3.29 25.39 -22.74
CA THR A 82 -4.54 25.28 -21.98
C THR A 82 -4.52 26.21 -20.78
N LYS A 83 -5.52 27.09 -20.66
CA LYS A 83 -5.65 27.98 -19.49
C LYS A 83 -6.63 27.42 -18.47
N ASP A 84 -6.35 27.68 -17.20
CA ASP A 84 -7.22 27.44 -16.04
C ASP A 84 -7.83 26.04 -16.01
N LYS A 85 -7.02 25.02 -16.32
CA LYS A 85 -7.45 23.63 -16.27
C LYS A 85 -7.59 23.23 -14.80
N PRO A 86 -8.78 22.83 -14.33
CA PRO A 86 -8.92 22.29 -12.99
C PRO A 86 -8.23 20.94 -12.92
N VAL A 87 -7.30 20.79 -11.98
CA VAL A 87 -6.70 19.50 -11.61
C VAL A 87 -7.16 19.14 -10.22
N GLN A 88 -7.60 17.90 -10.05
CA GLN A 88 -7.91 17.42 -8.72
C GLN A 88 -6.63 17.30 -7.89
N ILE A 89 -6.70 17.67 -6.62
CA ILE A 89 -5.68 17.52 -5.59
C ILE A 89 -6.19 16.51 -4.55
N ARG A 90 -5.41 15.48 -4.24
CA ARG A 90 -5.78 14.44 -3.26
C ARG A 90 -4.66 14.20 -2.26
N PRO A 91 -4.61 14.93 -1.13
CA PRO A 91 -3.58 14.75 -0.12
C PRO A 91 -3.64 13.36 0.51
N TRP A 92 -2.49 12.78 0.80
CA TRP A 92 -2.30 11.54 1.54
C TRP A 92 -1.64 11.87 2.87
N ARG A 93 -2.34 11.57 3.96
CA ARG A 93 -1.85 11.79 5.31
C ARG A 93 -1.09 10.56 5.79
N LEU A 94 0.01 10.77 6.50
CA LEU A 94 0.72 9.66 7.13
C LEU A 94 -0.12 8.94 8.17
N SER A 95 -1.07 9.64 8.82
CA SER A 95 -2.05 9.03 9.71
C SER A 95 -2.99 8.05 9.02
N ASP A 96 -3.13 8.12 7.69
CA ASP A 96 -3.97 7.20 6.92
C ASP A 96 -3.22 5.89 6.55
N ALA A 97 -1.91 5.81 6.86
CA ALA A 97 -1.09 4.65 6.57
C ALA A 97 -1.30 3.50 7.55
N ASP A 98 -1.73 3.77 8.79
CA ASP A 98 -1.92 2.77 9.83
C ASP A 98 -3.27 2.96 10.52
N PHE A 99 -3.93 1.86 10.83
CA PHE A 99 -5.19 1.89 11.55
C PHE A 99 -5.29 0.72 12.52
N VAL A 100 -5.51 1.03 13.80
CA VAL A 100 -5.72 0.05 14.87
C VAL A 100 -7.21 0.03 15.20
N LEU A 101 -7.86 -1.11 14.97
CA LEU A 101 -9.28 -1.31 15.32
C LEU A 101 -9.41 -1.71 16.80
N ASP A 102 -8.49 -2.56 17.28
CA ASP A 102 -8.44 -3.03 18.67
C ASP A 102 -7.01 -3.00 19.20
N ALA A 103 -6.73 -2.01 20.05
CA ALA A 103 -5.41 -1.79 20.64
C ALA A 103 -5.08 -2.74 21.81
N SER A 104 -6.05 -3.53 22.28
CA SER A 104 -5.83 -4.48 23.38
C SER A 104 -5.15 -5.77 22.92
N MET A 105 -5.16 -6.04 21.61
CA MET A 105 -4.66 -7.28 21.03
C MET A 105 -3.24 -7.09 20.47
N PRO A 106 -2.26 -7.90 20.89
CA PRO A 106 -0.92 -7.84 20.31
C PRO A 106 -0.96 -8.28 18.84
N LEU A 107 -0.23 -7.55 18.00
CA LEU A 107 -0.08 -7.88 16.58
C LEU A 107 0.81 -9.10 16.42
N ASP A 108 0.24 -10.18 15.91
CA ASP A 108 0.97 -11.42 15.62
C ASP A 108 1.20 -11.55 14.11
N PRO A 109 2.45 -11.49 13.63
CA PRO A 109 2.76 -11.69 12.22
C PRO A 109 2.20 -13.00 11.64
N ARG A 110 2.00 -14.05 12.46
CA ARG A 110 1.41 -15.33 12.01
C ARG A 110 -0.08 -15.24 11.72
N LYS A 111 -0.76 -14.21 12.21
CA LYS A 111 -2.16 -13.89 11.91
C LYS A 111 -2.28 -12.67 11.00
N THR A 112 -1.20 -12.29 10.33
CA THR A 112 -1.15 -11.17 9.40
C THR A 112 -1.10 -11.65 7.96
N VAL A 113 -1.86 -10.98 7.11
CA VAL A 113 -1.85 -11.21 5.66
C VAL A 113 -1.28 -10.00 4.95
N PHE A 114 -0.56 -10.26 3.86
CA PHE A 114 -0.16 -9.27 2.88
C PHE A 114 -1.25 -9.16 1.81
N VAL A 115 -1.60 -7.93 1.44
CA VAL A 115 -2.58 -7.60 0.41
C VAL A 115 -1.88 -6.83 -0.70
N GLY A 116 -1.68 -7.49 -1.84
CA GLY A 116 -1.00 -6.92 -3.01
C GLY A 116 -1.99 -6.35 -4.03
N GLY A 117 -1.64 -5.20 -4.60
CA GLY A 117 -2.43 -4.54 -5.64
C GLY A 117 -3.51 -3.59 -5.11
N VAL A 118 -3.45 -3.22 -3.83
CA VAL A 118 -4.32 -2.22 -3.20
C VAL A 118 -4.34 -0.92 -4.00
N PRO A 119 -5.51 -0.28 -4.22
CA PRO A 119 -5.57 1.05 -4.81
C PRO A 119 -4.76 2.06 -3.98
N ARG A 120 -3.91 2.87 -4.64
CA ARG A 120 -3.05 3.84 -3.94
C ARG A 120 -3.81 4.89 -3.10
N PRO A 121 -5.03 5.32 -3.46
CA PRO A 121 -5.83 6.20 -2.60
C PRO A 121 -6.51 5.52 -1.41
N LEU A 122 -6.47 4.18 -1.31
CA LEU A 122 -7.17 3.44 -0.26
C LEU A 122 -6.44 3.59 1.08
N LYS A 123 -7.15 4.07 2.10
CA LYS A 123 -6.66 4.28 3.48
C LYS A 123 -6.64 2.97 4.28
N ALA A 124 -5.78 2.93 5.30
CA ALA A 124 -5.70 1.77 6.21
C ALA A 124 -7.03 1.46 6.89
N VAL A 125 -7.77 2.50 7.32
CA VAL A 125 -9.11 2.34 7.91
C VAL A 125 -10.09 1.68 6.94
N GLU A 126 -10.06 2.06 5.66
CA GLU A 126 -10.95 1.49 4.65
C GLU A 126 -10.61 0.02 4.38
N LEU A 127 -9.32 -0.29 4.26
CA LEU A 127 -8.85 -1.67 4.12
C LEU A 127 -9.27 -2.52 5.33
N ALA A 128 -9.11 -2.01 6.55
CA ALA A 128 -9.54 -2.70 7.77
C ALA A 128 -11.04 -3.00 7.74
N MET A 129 -11.87 -1.99 7.44
CA MET A 129 -13.33 -2.13 7.44
C MET A 129 -13.81 -3.11 6.36
N ILE A 130 -13.22 -3.09 5.16
CA ILE A 130 -13.58 -4.04 4.10
C ILE A 130 -13.23 -5.47 4.54
N MET A 131 -12.03 -5.68 5.07
CA MET A 131 -11.56 -7.01 5.46
C MET A 131 -12.30 -7.54 6.69
N ASP A 132 -12.67 -6.67 7.62
CA ASP A 132 -13.48 -7.04 8.79
C ASP A 132 -14.91 -7.43 8.40
N ARG A 133 -15.51 -6.74 7.44
CA ARG A 133 -16.83 -7.14 6.90
C ARG A 133 -16.79 -8.50 6.20
N LEU A 134 -15.68 -8.85 5.55
CA LEU A 134 -15.54 -10.11 4.80
C LEU A 134 -15.19 -11.31 5.69
N TYR A 135 -14.31 -11.13 6.67
CA TYR A 135 -13.72 -12.23 7.45
C TYR A 135 -13.89 -12.09 8.96
N GLY A 136 -14.23 -10.90 9.44
CA GLY A 136 -14.31 -10.55 10.86
C GLY A 136 -12.96 -10.54 11.57
N GLY A 137 -12.94 -9.94 12.75
CA GLY A 137 -11.82 -10.03 13.68
C GLY A 137 -10.54 -9.38 13.18
N VAL A 138 -10.62 -8.31 12.38
CA VAL A 138 -9.46 -7.48 12.06
C VAL A 138 -9.08 -6.68 13.30
N CYS A 139 -7.82 -6.70 13.71
CA CYS A 139 -7.32 -5.85 14.81
C CYS A 139 -6.51 -4.66 14.29
N TYR A 140 -5.90 -4.78 13.12
CA TYR A 140 -5.06 -3.75 12.53
C TYR A 140 -5.01 -3.87 11.01
N ALA A 141 -4.88 -2.74 10.33
CA ALA A 141 -4.46 -2.68 8.94
C ALA A 141 -3.41 -1.59 8.73
N GLY A 142 -2.54 -1.81 7.76
CA GLY A 142 -1.52 -0.85 7.35
C GLY A 142 -1.39 -0.80 5.82
N ILE A 143 -1.06 0.35 5.28
CA ILE A 143 -0.73 0.57 3.87
C ILE A 143 0.79 0.65 3.76
N ASP A 144 1.36 -0.18 2.88
CA ASP A 144 2.80 -0.18 2.67
C ASP A 144 3.22 1.08 1.91
N THR A 145 3.97 1.94 2.59
CA THR A 145 4.55 3.15 2.04
C THR A 145 6.01 2.95 1.63
N ASP A 146 6.49 3.72 0.66
CA ASP A 146 7.91 3.77 0.33
C ASP A 146 8.75 4.25 1.53
N PRO A 147 9.88 3.60 1.88
CA PRO A 147 10.67 3.99 3.04
C PRO A 147 11.25 5.41 2.97
N GLU A 148 11.59 5.89 1.78
CA GLU A 148 12.19 7.20 1.53
C GLU A 148 11.10 8.24 1.26
N LEU A 149 10.16 7.90 0.38
CA LEU A 149 9.13 8.83 -0.09
C LEU A 149 7.85 8.81 0.74
N LYS A 150 7.73 7.94 1.75
CA LYS A 150 6.56 7.70 2.63
C LYS A 150 5.19 7.69 1.91
N TYR A 151 5.16 7.20 0.68
CA TYR A 151 3.98 7.18 -0.17
C TYR A 151 3.47 5.75 -0.46
N PRO A 152 2.14 5.50 -0.52
CA PRO A 152 1.57 4.17 -0.80
C PRO A 152 2.09 3.50 -2.07
N LYS A 153 2.63 2.28 -1.93
CA LYS A 153 3.13 1.46 -3.05
C LYS A 153 2.05 0.63 -3.74
N GLY A 154 0.82 0.65 -3.23
CA GLY A 154 -0.27 -0.20 -3.70
C GLY A 154 -0.23 -1.61 -3.13
N ALA A 155 0.22 -1.72 -1.88
CA ALA A 155 0.19 -2.91 -1.07
C ALA A 155 -0.19 -2.52 0.36
N GLY A 156 -0.62 -3.50 1.15
CA GLY A 156 -0.96 -3.30 2.55
C GLY A 156 -0.92 -4.61 3.33
N ARG A 157 -1.18 -4.51 4.62
CA ARG A 157 -1.16 -5.63 5.58
C ARG A 157 -2.40 -5.56 6.44
N VAL A 158 -2.92 -6.73 6.82
CA VAL A 158 -4.08 -6.83 7.69
C VAL A 158 -3.82 -7.91 8.71
N ALA A 159 -3.91 -7.56 9.99
CA ALA A 159 -3.74 -8.48 11.11
C ALA A 159 -5.09 -8.86 11.69
N PHE A 160 -5.25 -10.15 12.00
CA PHE A 160 -6.46 -10.71 12.59
C PHE A 160 -6.24 -11.09 14.06
N SER A 161 -7.29 -10.92 14.86
CA SER A 161 -7.32 -11.31 16.26
C SER A 161 -7.34 -12.84 16.43
N ASN A 162 -7.91 -13.56 15.47
CA ASN A 162 -8.15 -15.00 15.54
C ASN A 162 -7.64 -15.75 14.29
N GLN A 163 -7.35 -17.04 14.47
CA GLN A 163 -6.78 -17.91 13.43
C GLN A 163 -7.79 -18.22 12.30
N GLN A 164 -9.08 -18.26 12.62
CA GLN A 164 -10.13 -18.64 11.68
C GLN A 164 -10.27 -17.58 10.57
N SER A 165 -10.33 -16.30 10.94
CA SER A 165 -10.38 -15.18 9.99
C SER A 165 -9.12 -15.10 9.13
N TYR A 166 -7.94 -15.32 9.72
CA TYR A 166 -6.68 -15.41 8.98
C TYR A 166 -6.71 -16.53 7.92
N ILE A 167 -7.10 -17.74 8.30
CA ILE A 167 -7.18 -18.88 7.38
C ILE A 167 -8.20 -18.62 6.26
N ALA A 168 -9.36 -18.02 6.60
CA ALA A 168 -10.38 -17.66 5.62
C ALA A 168 -9.85 -16.66 4.59
N ALA A 169 -9.16 -15.61 5.02
CA ALA A 169 -8.56 -14.61 4.15
C ALA A 169 -7.49 -15.20 3.21
N ILE A 170 -6.62 -16.07 3.72
CA ILE A 170 -5.61 -16.76 2.90
C ILE A 170 -6.25 -17.72 1.90
N SER A 171 -7.30 -18.44 2.31
CA SER A 171 -8.00 -19.40 1.45
C SER A 171 -8.69 -18.73 0.28
N ALA A 172 -9.21 -17.52 0.47
CA ALA A 172 -9.85 -16.75 -0.58
C ALA A 172 -8.86 -16.37 -1.70
N ARG A 173 -7.59 -16.12 -1.36
CA ARG A 173 -6.46 -15.74 -2.26
C ARG A 173 -6.66 -14.41 -3.02
N PHE A 174 -7.88 -14.06 -3.37
CA PHE A 174 -8.23 -12.81 -4.03
C PHE A 174 -9.45 -12.21 -3.37
N VAL A 175 -9.44 -10.89 -3.24
CA VAL A 175 -10.55 -10.10 -2.69
C VAL A 175 -10.89 -9.00 -3.67
N GLN A 176 -12.18 -8.68 -3.80
CA GLN A 176 -12.61 -7.48 -4.50
C GLN A 176 -12.58 -6.30 -3.53
N LEU A 177 -11.82 -5.25 -3.86
CA LEU A 177 -11.84 -4.00 -3.12
C LEU A 177 -12.57 -2.94 -3.95
N GLN A 178 -13.61 -2.37 -3.35
CA GLN A 178 -14.37 -1.26 -3.89
C GLN A 178 -14.03 0.01 -3.10
N HIS A 179 -13.56 1.05 -3.80
CA HIS A 179 -13.26 2.35 -3.21
C HIS A 179 -13.60 3.46 -4.21
N GLY A 180 -14.72 4.16 -3.96
CA GLY A 180 -15.32 5.08 -4.92
C GLY A 180 -15.62 4.37 -6.24
N ASP A 181 -15.15 4.93 -7.35
CA ASP A 181 -15.31 4.35 -8.70
C ASP A 181 -14.27 3.24 -9.01
N ILE A 182 -13.40 2.90 -8.07
CA ILE A 182 -12.36 1.90 -8.26
C ILE A 182 -12.89 0.54 -7.77
N ASP A 183 -13.06 -0.38 -8.71
CA ASP A 183 -13.30 -1.79 -8.45
C ASP A 183 -12.06 -2.60 -8.84
N LYS A 184 -11.36 -3.18 -7.86
CA LYS A 184 -10.08 -3.84 -8.10
C LYS A 184 -9.94 -5.14 -7.31
N ARG A 185 -9.68 -6.21 -8.06
CA ARG A 185 -9.29 -7.50 -7.51
C ARG A 185 -7.84 -7.46 -7.01
N VAL A 186 -7.66 -7.65 -5.70
CA VAL A 186 -6.36 -7.70 -5.01
C VAL A 186 -5.98 -9.13 -4.65
N GLU A 187 -4.69 -9.39 -4.50
CA GLU A 187 -4.16 -10.70 -4.10
C GLU A 187 -3.83 -10.72 -2.62
N VAL A 188 -4.25 -11.77 -1.91
CA VAL A 188 -3.99 -11.97 -0.48
C VAL A 188 -2.97 -13.11 -0.32
N LYS A 189 -1.94 -12.88 0.49
CA LYS A 189 -0.86 -13.83 0.79
C LYS A 189 -0.55 -13.85 2.28
N PRO A 190 -0.01 -14.95 2.81
CA PRO A 190 0.55 -14.96 4.16
C PRO A 190 1.64 -13.90 4.28
N TYR A 191 1.61 -13.13 5.36
CA TYR A 191 2.69 -12.20 5.67
C TYR A 191 3.83 -13.00 6.31
N VAL A 192 4.96 -13.09 5.62
CA VAL A 192 6.10 -13.92 6.03
C VAL A 192 7.28 -13.01 6.33
N LEU A 193 7.79 -13.07 7.56
CA LEU A 193 9.03 -12.39 7.95
C LEU A 193 10.23 -13.31 7.75
N ASP A 194 11.37 -12.76 7.32
CA ASP A 194 12.58 -13.54 7.00
C ASP A 194 13.27 -14.13 8.25
N ASP A 195 13.06 -13.52 9.41
CA ASP A 195 13.68 -13.83 10.70
C ASP A 195 12.80 -14.73 11.62
N GLN A 196 11.86 -15.49 11.06
CA GLN A 196 11.06 -16.42 11.85
C GLN A 196 11.76 -17.74 12.13
N MET A 197 11.71 -18.17 13.39
CA MET A 197 12.14 -19.50 13.83
C MET A 197 11.19 -20.59 13.28
N CYS A 198 11.70 -21.81 13.17
CA CYS A 198 10.90 -22.97 12.75
C CYS A 198 9.78 -23.25 13.76
N ASP A 199 8.54 -23.41 13.29
CA ASP A 199 7.38 -23.64 14.15
C ASP A 199 7.42 -25.02 14.84
N GLU A 200 8.13 -26.00 14.27
CA GLU A 200 8.27 -27.34 14.88
C GLU A 200 9.42 -27.45 15.88
N CYS A 201 10.58 -26.87 15.56
CA CYS A 201 11.81 -27.11 16.32
C CYS A 201 12.34 -25.88 17.05
N GLN A 202 11.73 -24.71 16.85
CA GLN A 202 12.12 -23.43 17.46
C GLN A 202 13.64 -23.15 17.39
N GLY A 203 14.28 -23.51 16.27
CA GLY A 203 15.71 -23.32 16.07
C GLY A 203 16.63 -24.36 16.75
N GLN A 204 16.11 -25.23 17.63
CA GLN A 204 16.90 -26.24 18.34
C GLN A 204 17.59 -27.23 17.38
N ARG A 205 16.94 -27.57 16.26
CA ARG A 205 17.48 -28.50 15.26
C ARG A 205 18.26 -27.82 14.14
N CYS A 206 18.47 -26.51 14.23
CA CYS A 206 19.06 -25.70 13.17
C CYS A 206 20.21 -24.81 13.66
N GLY A 207 20.75 -25.11 14.86
CA GLY A 207 21.80 -24.31 15.47
C GLY A 207 21.37 -22.85 15.70
N GLY A 208 20.09 -22.62 16.00
CA GLY A 208 19.53 -21.28 16.19
C GLY A 208 19.27 -20.48 14.91
N LYS A 209 19.44 -21.08 13.72
CA LYS A 209 19.14 -20.40 12.45
C LYS A 209 17.63 -20.29 12.17
N PHE A 210 17.24 -19.20 11.52
CA PHE A 210 15.87 -18.96 11.07
C PHE A 210 15.41 -19.96 10.02
N ALA A 211 14.09 -20.19 9.94
CA ALA A 211 13.48 -21.12 9.02
C ALA A 211 13.35 -20.51 7.62
N PRO A 212 14.05 -21.07 6.60
CA PRO A 212 14.10 -20.48 5.28
C PRO A 212 12.89 -20.83 4.38
N PHE A 213 11.99 -21.71 4.82
CA PHE A 213 10.84 -22.14 4.02
C PHE A 213 9.52 -21.86 4.73
N PHE A 214 8.51 -21.45 3.97
CA PHE A 214 7.14 -21.27 4.44
C PHE A 214 6.17 -22.13 3.63
N CYS A 215 5.30 -22.89 4.30
CA CYS A 215 4.28 -23.70 3.66
C CYS A 215 3.03 -22.89 3.34
N ALA A 216 2.89 -22.48 2.10
CA ALA A 216 1.69 -21.76 1.63
C ALA A 216 0.43 -22.65 1.49
N ASN A 217 0.48 -23.91 1.89
CA ASN A 217 -0.72 -24.73 1.95
C ASN A 217 -1.56 -24.32 3.17
N VAL A 218 -2.84 -24.03 2.95
CA VAL A 218 -3.81 -23.62 3.98
C VAL A 218 -3.85 -24.58 5.18
N THR A 219 -3.59 -25.87 4.96
CA THR A 219 -3.55 -26.88 6.03
C THR A 219 -2.25 -26.90 6.84
N CYS A 220 -1.24 -26.11 6.47
CA CYS A 220 0.07 -26.10 7.12
C CYS A 220 0.45 -24.69 7.59
N LEU A 221 0.57 -23.70 6.70
CA LEU A 221 0.86 -22.28 7.03
C LEU A 221 2.02 -22.08 8.03
N GLN A 222 3.03 -22.94 7.98
CA GLN A 222 4.15 -22.97 8.93
C GLN A 222 5.51 -22.67 8.28
N LYS A 223 6.40 -22.08 9.05
CA LYS A 223 7.84 -21.93 8.80
C LYS A 223 8.58 -23.21 9.17
N VAL A 224 9.23 -23.83 8.21
CA VAL A 224 9.95 -25.11 8.37
C VAL A 224 11.37 -25.06 7.82
N VAL A 225 12.18 -26.02 8.27
CA VAL A 225 13.61 -26.15 7.92
C VAL A 225 13.83 -27.31 6.93
N LEU A 226 14.93 -27.23 6.18
CA LEU A 226 15.28 -28.12 5.05
C LEU A 226 15.16 -29.63 5.36
N PHE A 227 15.48 -30.06 6.59
CA PHE A 227 15.45 -31.47 7.00
C PHE A 227 14.06 -32.13 6.90
N ARG A 228 12.97 -31.33 6.90
CA ARG A 228 11.57 -31.79 6.71
C ARG A 228 11.00 -31.43 5.33
N TYR A 229 11.69 -30.59 4.56
CA TYR A 229 11.28 -30.22 3.21
C TYR A 229 11.16 -31.44 2.28
N SER A 230 11.96 -32.49 2.51
CA SER A 230 11.91 -33.75 1.74
C SER A 230 10.60 -34.53 1.92
N THR A 231 9.95 -34.44 3.09
CA THR A 231 8.69 -35.14 3.39
C THR A 231 7.46 -34.37 2.89
N ALA A 232 7.60 -33.06 2.61
CA ALA A 232 6.51 -32.18 2.21
C ALA A 232 6.58 -31.69 0.75
N LYS A 233 7.48 -32.26 -0.08
CA LYS A 233 7.71 -31.88 -1.49
C LYS A 233 6.45 -31.83 -2.38
N ASN A 234 5.39 -32.58 -2.06
CA ASN A 234 4.15 -32.58 -2.85
C ASN A 234 3.19 -31.40 -2.58
N ARG A 235 3.54 -30.43 -1.71
CA ARG A 235 2.58 -29.39 -1.25
C ARG A 235 3.05 -27.93 -1.40
N PHE A 236 4.22 -27.65 -1.96
CA PHE A 236 4.78 -26.29 -1.99
C PHE A 236 4.86 -25.75 -3.43
N ARG A 237 4.14 -24.65 -3.71
CA ARG A 237 4.41 -23.77 -4.86
C ARG A 237 5.23 -22.59 -4.36
N SER A 238 6.52 -22.59 -4.68
CA SER A 238 7.46 -21.51 -4.35
C SER A 238 7.15 -20.26 -5.17
N LYS A 239 6.39 -19.32 -4.59
CA LYS A 239 6.55 -17.88 -4.83
C LYS A 239 6.20 -17.15 -3.51
N VAL A 240 7.16 -17.17 -2.58
CA VAL A 240 7.20 -16.20 -1.48
C VAL A 240 7.88 -14.97 -2.07
N ILE A 241 7.15 -13.86 -2.14
CA ILE A 241 7.68 -12.57 -2.61
C ILE A 241 8.15 -11.83 -1.36
N VAL A 242 9.44 -11.51 -1.32
CA VAL A 242 10.03 -10.46 -0.47
C VAL A 242 9.68 -9.11 -1.11
#